data_AF-A0A099S9S9-F1
#
_entry.id   AF-A0A099S9S9-F1
#
_cell.length_a   1.000
_cell.length_b   1.000
_cell.length_c   1.000
_cell.angle_alpha   90.00
_cell.angle_beta   90.00
_cell.angle_gamma   90.00
#
_symmetry.space_group_name_H-M   'P 1'
#
loop_
_entity.id
_entity.type
_entity.pdbx_description
1 polymer ?
#
loop_
_entity_poly.entity_id
_entity_poly.type
_entity_poly.pdbx_seq_one_letter_code
_entity_poly.pdbx_strand_id
1 'polypeptide(L)'
;MCPYYQYYLKKFRCPFMQETNEYNRQLEQPGMPGSPQDIQIPPPPKTIPPKPQSAGSQPGAVKPCDNRYIYIWLTNGQSFWAYLTFVGGTSVAGYMWTRTGWKYFGIDTNKIDTFVCY
;
A
#
# COMPACT_ATOMS: atom_id res chain seq x y z
N MET A 1 4.72 -35.18 21.28
CA MET A 1 5.27 -34.81 19.96
C MET A 1 4.39 -33.71 19.38
N CYS A 2 4.95 -32.53 19.18
CA CYS A 2 4.25 -31.25 19.30
C CYS A 2 3.31 -30.91 18.11
N PRO A 3 2.00 -30.72 18.34
CA PRO A 3 1.01 -30.43 17.30
C PRO A 3 0.91 -28.94 16.91
N TYR A 4 1.98 -28.14 17.09
CA TYR A 4 1.88 -26.68 17.05
C TYR A 4 2.23 -26.03 15.70
N TYR A 5 2.68 -26.81 14.71
CA TYR A 5 3.22 -26.26 13.45
C TYR A 5 2.16 -25.97 12.36
N GLN A 6 0.94 -26.52 12.47
CA GLN A 6 -0.10 -26.26 11.47
C GLN A 6 -0.83 -24.92 11.62
N TYR A 7 -0.66 -24.21 12.75
CA TYR A 7 -1.37 -22.95 12.98
C TYR A 7 -0.71 -21.73 12.32
N TYR A 8 0.60 -21.77 12.07
CA TYR A 8 1.34 -20.63 11.52
C TYR A 8 1.31 -20.54 9.99
N LEU A 9 1.08 -21.66 9.29
CA LEU A 9 1.01 -21.67 7.82
C LEU A 9 -0.32 -21.15 7.26
N LYS A 10 -1.37 -20.98 8.08
CA LYS A 10 -2.64 -20.35 7.67
C LYS A 10 -2.68 -18.83 7.81
N LYS A 11 -1.71 -18.21 8.52
CA LYS A 11 -1.73 -16.77 8.82
C LYS A 11 -0.85 -15.89 7.93
N PHE A 12 -0.18 -16.47 6.93
CA PHE A 12 0.54 -15.73 5.88
C PHE A 12 -0.21 -15.70 4.54
N ARG A 13 -1.55 -15.73 4.57
CA ARG A 13 -2.32 -15.14 3.47
C ARG A 13 -2.34 -13.64 3.71
N CYS A 14 -1.71 -12.90 2.82
CA CYS A 14 -1.94 -11.46 2.70
C CYS A 14 -3.46 -11.23 2.75
N PRO A 15 -4.00 -10.43 3.69
CA PRO A 15 -5.43 -10.19 3.77
C PRO A 15 -5.94 -9.27 2.65
N PHE A 16 -5.23 -9.16 1.52
CA PHE A 16 -5.54 -8.20 0.46
C PHE A 16 -5.75 -8.83 -0.93
N MET A 17 -6.12 -10.12 -1.02
CA MET A 17 -6.50 -10.65 -2.34
C MET A 17 -7.60 -11.70 -2.31
N GLN A 18 -8.72 -11.44 -1.60
CA GLN A 18 -9.93 -12.28 -1.74
C GLN A 18 -11.28 -11.54 -1.74
N GLU A 19 -11.34 -10.20 -1.79
CA GLU A 19 -12.64 -9.48 -1.74
C GLU A 19 -13.18 -9.01 -3.10
N THR A 20 -12.55 -9.33 -4.24
CA THR A 20 -13.12 -8.93 -5.55
C THR A 20 -14.39 -9.69 -5.92
N ASN A 21 -14.61 -10.88 -5.37
CA ASN A 21 -15.74 -11.73 -5.75
C ASN A 21 -17.01 -11.46 -4.94
N GLU A 22 -16.91 -10.85 -3.75
CA GLU A 22 -18.07 -10.49 -2.94
C GLU A 22 -18.60 -9.10 -3.30
N TYR A 23 -17.71 -8.17 -3.68
CA TYR A 23 -18.08 -6.85 -4.23
C TYR A 23 -18.89 -6.96 -5.53
N ASN A 24 -18.54 -7.90 -6.42
CA ASN A 24 -19.27 -8.09 -7.67
C ASN A 24 -20.70 -8.63 -7.49
N ARG A 25 -21.02 -9.25 -6.35
CA ARG A 25 -22.37 -9.78 -6.06
C ARG A 25 -23.35 -8.73 -5.55
N GLN A 26 -22.87 -7.55 -5.14
CA GLN A 26 -23.73 -6.44 -4.69
C GLN A 26 -24.13 -5.48 -5.82
N LEU A 27 -23.54 -5.59 -7.02
CA LEU A 27 -23.79 -4.70 -8.15
C LEU A 27 -25.11 -4.99 -8.92
N GLU A 28 -25.88 -6.01 -8.54
CA GLU A 28 -27.18 -6.31 -9.14
C GLU A 28 -28.38 -5.76 -8.34
N GLN A 29 -28.18 -4.76 -7.46
CA GLN A 29 -29.30 -4.01 -6.86
C GLN A 29 -29.49 -2.67 -7.58
N PRO A 30 -30.64 -2.46 -8.27
CA PRO A 30 -30.92 -1.21 -8.94
C PRO A 30 -31.29 -0.13 -7.91
N GLY A 31 -30.32 0.71 -7.56
CA GLY A 31 -30.57 1.98 -6.90
C GLY A 31 -29.66 2.29 -5.73
N MET A 32 -28.43 2.75 -5.98
CA MET A 32 -27.76 3.73 -5.12
C MET A 32 -26.85 4.65 -5.96
N PRO A 33 -27.03 5.98 -5.88
CA PRO A 33 -26.08 6.94 -6.45
C PRO A 33 -24.94 7.13 -5.44
N GLY A 34 -23.85 6.40 -5.64
CA GLY A 34 -22.63 6.57 -4.88
C GLY A 34 -21.46 6.27 -5.79
N SER A 35 -20.98 7.30 -6.47
CA SER A 35 -19.70 7.29 -7.18
C SER A 35 -18.63 6.62 -6.28
N PRO A 36 -17.65 5.88 -6.84
CA PRO A 36 -16.49 5.45 -6.06
C PRO A 36 -15.99 6.69 -5.33
N GLN A 37 -15.94 6.63 -4.00
CA GLN A 37 -15.61 7.77 -3.15
C GLN A 37 -14.35 8.43 -3.74
N ASP A 38 -14.51 9.60 -4.34
CA ASP A 38 -13.40 10.34 -4.91
C ASP A 38 -12.45 10.62 -3.75
N ILE A 39 -11.33 9.92 -3.76
CA ILE A 39 -10.30 10.10 -2.77
C ILE A 39 -9.78 11.53 -2.95
N GLN A 40 -10.19 12.42 -2.04
CA GLN A 40 -9.82 13.84 -2.04
C GLN A 40 -8.36 14.06 -1.59
N ILE A 41 -7.45 13.15 -1.94
CA ILE A 41 -6.02 13.35 -1.75
C ILE A 41 -5.55 14.20 -2.94
N PRO A 42 -5.03 15.42 -2.74
CA PRO A 42 -4.50 16.20 -3.85
C PRO A 42 -3.37 15.47 -4.59
N PRO A 43 -3.11 15.79 -5.86
CA PRO A 43 -1.99 15.19 -6.57
C PRO A 43 -0.67 15.44 -5.81
N PRO A 44 0.25 14.47 -5.79
CA PRO A 44 1.53 14.64 -5.12
C PRO A 44 2.38 15.70 -5.82
N PRO A 45 3.43 16.21 -5.13
CA PRO A 45 4.41 17.08 -5.77
C PRO A 45 4.98 16.45 -7.04
N LYS A 46 5.13 17.24 -8.11
CA LYS A 46 5.75 16.73 -9.35
C LYS A 46 7.25 16.49 -9.22
N THR A 47 7.86 17.04 -8.17
CA THR A 47 9.30 16.93 -7.91
C THR A 47 9.62 15.57 -7.33
N ILE A 48 10.60 14.86 -7.90
CA ILE A 48 11.08 13.61 -7.31
C ILE A 48 12.15 13.96 -6.26
N PRO A 49 12.02 13.53 -4.99
CA PRO A 49 13.08 13.69 -3.98
C PRO A 49 14.41 13.09 -4.44
N PRO A 50 15.57 13.63 -4.01
CA PRO A 50 16.83 12.93 -4.15
C PRO A 50 16.76 11.61 -3.37
N LYS A 51 17.14 10.51 -4.02
CA LYS A 51 17.14 9.18 -3.41
C LYS A 51 18.18 9.14 -2.28
N PRO A 52 17.78 8.89 -1.02
CA PRO A 52 18.74 8.76 0.06
C PRO A 52 19.62 7.52 -0.14
N GLN A 53 20.87 7.61 0.28
CA GLN A 53 21.85 6.54 0.12
C GLN A 53 21.51 5.42 1.12
N SER A 54 20.72 4.44 0.65
CA SER A 54 20.39 3.18 1.32
C SER A 54 20.29 3.27 2.85
N ALA A 55 19.16 3.74 3.37
CA ALA A 55 18.85 3.57 4.79
C ALA A 55 18.41 2.12 5.14
N GLY A 56 18.21 1.27 4.13
CA GLY A 56 17.53 -0.02 4.27
C GLY A 56 16.06 0.16 4.67
N SER A 57 15.16 -0.57 4.01
CA SER A 57 13.76 -0.60 4.45
C SER A 57 13.65 -1.37 5.76
N GLN A 58 13.66 -0.65 6.88
CA GLN A 58 13.28 -1.22 8.16
C GLN A 58 11.74 -1.22 8.24
N PRO A 59 11.10 -2.35 8.56
CA PRO A 59 9.64 -2.42 8.56
C PRO A 59 8.93 -1.43 9.49
N GLY A 60 9.64 -0.92 10.51
CA GLY A 60 9.16 0.12 11.42
C GLY A 60 9.46 1.57 11.00
N ALA A 61 10.37 1.79 10.05
CA ALA A 61 10.81 3.14 9.69
C ALA A 61 9.78 3.92 8.84
N VAL A 62 8.77 3.22 8.32
CA VAL A 62 7.68 3.83 7.52
C VAL A 62 6.53 4.34 8.39
N LYS A 63 6.42 3.88 9.65
CA LYS A 63 5.38 4.34 10.59
C LYS A 63 5.24 5.86 10.75
N PRO A 64 6.31 6.67 10.81
CA PRO A 64 6.17 8.13 10.89
C PRO A 64 5.52 8.77 9.65
N CYS A 65 5.36 8.01 8.57
CA CYS A 65 4.85 8.45 7.27
C CYS A 65 3.41 8.01 7.01
N ASP A 66 2.74 7.47 8.03
CA ASP A 66 1.32 7.14 7.97
C ASP A 66 0.48 8.41 7.76
N ASN A 67 -0.53 8.32 6.88
CA ASN A 67 -1.37 9.44 6.46
C ASN A 67 -0.60 10.64 5.89
N ARG A 68 0.49 10.37 5.15
CA ARG A 68 1.31 11.38 4.48
C ARG A 68 1.70 10.97 3.07
N TYR A 69 2.18 11.94 2.30
CA TYR A 69 2.82 11.68 1.02
C TYR A 69 4.18 11.03 1.25
N ILE A 70 4.41 9.95 0.51
CA ILE A 70 5.67 9.22 0.53
C ILE A 70 6.12 8.99 -0.91
N TYR A 71 7.42 9.11 -1.15
CA TYR A 71 8.03 8.65 -2.38
C TYR A 71 8.74 7.34 -2.09
N ILE A 72 8.38 6.28 -2.81
CA ILE A 72 8.89 4.93 -2.58
C ILE A 72 9.76 4.54 -3.78
N TRP A 73 10.96 4.05 -3.50
CA TRP A 73 11.77 3.32 -4.47
C TRP A 73 11.74 1.84 -4.12
N LEU A 74 11.35 1.02 -5.09
CA LEU A 74 11.35 -0.42 -4.98
C LEU A 74 12.70 -1.00 -5.41
N THR A 75 13.01 -2.18 -4.89
CA THR A 75 14.23 -2.93 -5.20
C THR A 75 14.28 -3.38 -6.67
N ASN A 76 13.14 -3.44 -7.35
CA ASN A 76 13.04 -3.72 -8.79
C ASN A 76 13.33 -2.49 -9.68
N GLY A 77 13.69 -1.35 -9.09
CA GLY A 77 13.98 -0.09 -9.80
C GLY A 77 12.77 0.78 -10.08
N GLN A 78 11.55 0.34 -9.74
CA GLN A 78 10.36 1.19 -9.85
C GLN A 78 10.34 2.24 -8.75
N SER A 79 9.76 3.40 -9.06
CA SER A 79 9.53 4.44 -8.05
C SER A 79 8.26 5.21 -8.35
N PHE A 80 7.57 5.61 -7.29
CA PHE A 80 6.29 6.29 -7.40
C PHE A 80 5.96 7.07 -6.14
N TRP A 81 5.10 8.06 -6.32
CA TRP A 81 4.42 8.72 -5.21
C TRP A 81 3.31 7.85 -4.68
N ALA A 82 3.22 7.77 -3.37
CA ALA A 82 2.14 7.12 -2.66
C ALA A 82 1.66 7.96 -1.49
N TYR A 83 0.46 7.66 -1.03
CA TYR A 83 -0.11 8.15 0.20
C TYR A 83 -0.47 6.93 1.05
N LEU A 84 0.20 6.76 2.19
CA LEU A 84 -0.03 5.61 3.04
C LEU A 84 -1.26 5.83 3.92
N THR A 85 -2.10 4.82 4.02
CA THR A 85 -3.24 4.80 4.95
C THR A 85 -3.11 3.69 5.99
N PHE A 86 -2.19 2.75 5.76
CA PHE A 86 -1.94 1.66 6.68
C PHE A 86 -0.47 1.24 6.62
N VAL A 87 0.15 1.15 7.79
CA VAL A 87 1.50 0.62 7.98
C VAL A 87 1.46 -0.55 8.97
N GLY A 88 1.63 -1.76 8.43
CA GLY A 88 1.79 -2.99 9.19
C GLY A 88 3.25 -3.23 9.60
N GLY A 89 3.48 -4.34 10.32
CA GLY A 89 4.82 -4.71 10.78
C GLY A 89 5.77 -5.20 9.67
N THR A 90 5.25 -5.61 8.51
CA THR A 90 6.03 -6.11 7.35
C THR A 90 5.42 -5.72 6.01
N SER A 91 4.35 -4.93 6.03
CA SER A 91 3.56 -4.58 4.85
C SER A 91 3.03 -3.17 4.99
N VAL A 92 2.92 -2.48 3.86
CA VAL A 92 2.34 -1.13 3.77
C VAL A 92 1.25 -1.14 2.73
N ALA A 93 0.20 -0.36 2.97
CA ALA A 93 -0.90 -0.19 2.03
C ALA A 93 -1.34 1.27 1.97
N GLY A 94 -1.90 1.65 0.84
CA GLY A 94 -2.33 3.02 0.59
C GLY A 94 -2.72 3.24 -0.85
N TYR A 95 -2.51 4.46 -1.33
CA TYR A 95 -2.82 4.87 -2.69
C TYR A 95 -1.55 5.28 -3.41
N MET A 96 -1.26 4.69 -4.57
CA MET A 96 -0.18 5.10 -5.45
C MET A 96 -0.70 6.07 -6.50
N TRP A 97 0.09 7.10 -6.79
CA TRP A 97 -0.22 8.05 -7.84
C TRP A 97 0.19 7.50 -9.19
N THR A 98 -0.78 7.46 -10.10
CA THR A 98 -0.59 7.04 -11.49
C THR A 98 -1.01 8.16 -12.43
N ARG A 99 -0.81 7.99 -13.75
CA ARG A 99 -1.24 8.97 -14.75
C ARG A 99 -2.75 9.24 -14.72
N THR A 100 -3.53 8.26 -14.27
CA THR A 100 -5.00 8.32 -14.20
C THR A 100 -5.51 8.69 -12.82
N GLY A 101 -4.62 9.04 -11.87
CA GLY A 101 -4.98 9.39 -10.49
C GLY A 101 -4.52 8.37 -9.45
N TRP A 102 -5.15 8.40 -8.28
CA TRP A 102 -4.87 7.52 -7.17
C TRP A 102 -5.38 6.09 -7.42
N LYS A 103 -4.52 5.10 -7.20
CA LYS A 103 -4.89 3.69 -7.25
C LYS A 103 -4.46 3.00 -5.96
N TYR A 104 -5.34 2.20 -5.36
CA TYR A 104 -4.98 1.47 -4.16
C TYR A 104 -3.85 0.46 -4.44
N PHE A 105 -2.90 0.34 -3.52
CA PHE A 105 -1.79 -0.60 -3.58
C PHE A 105 -1.46 -1.16 -2.19
N GLY A 106 -0.82 -2.34 -2.18
CA GLY A 106 -0.23 -2.94 -1.00
C GLY A 106 1.06 -3.65 -1.37
N ILE A 107 2.14 -3.39 -0.64
CA ILE A 107 3.46 -3.99 -0.87
C ILE A 107 4.12 -4.40 0.45
N ASP A 108 4.97 -5.41 0.36
CA ASP A 108 5.83 -5.82 1.47
C ASP A 108 6.95 -4.80 1.66
N THR A 109 7.29 -4.47 2.90
CA THR A 109 8.40 -3.55 3.20
C THR A 109 9.74 -4.05 2.67
N ASN A 110 9.89 -5.37 2.49
CA ASN A 110 11.10 -6.00 1.92
C ASN A 110 11.32 -5.68 0.43
N LYS A 111 10.27 -5.23 -0.27
CA LYS A 111 10.37 -4.80 -1.68
C LYS A 111 10.75 -3.33 -1.80
N ILE A 112 10.72 -2.59 -0.70
CA ILE A 112 11.12 -1.19 -0.65
C ILE A 112 12.64 -1.15 -0.49
N ASP A 113 13.32 -0.47 -1.39
CA ASP A 113 14.75 -0.21 -1.30
C ASP A 113 14.99 0.98 -0.37
N THR A 114 14.30 2.08 -0.65
CA THR A 114 14.33 3.27 0.17
C THR A 114 13.06 4.11 -0.03
N PHE A 115 12.82 5.07 0.85
CA PHE A 115 11.66 5.94 0.82
C PHE A 115 11.96 7.30 1.43
N VAL A 116 11.17 8.30 1.06
CA VAL A 116 11.21 9.66 1.64
C VAL A 116 9.79 10.10 1.95
N CYS A 117 9.60 10.66 3.13
CA CYS A 117 8.31 11.14 3.61
C CYS A 117 8.25 12.66 3.54
N TYR A 118 7.09 13.17 3.16
CA TYR A 118 6.80 14.59 3.01
C TYR A 118 5.72 15.03 4.01
#